data_AF-A0A968TLP4-F1
#
_entry.id   AF-A0A968TLP4-F1
#
_cell.length_a   1.000
_cell.length_b   1.000
_cell.length_c   1.000
_cell.angle_alpha   90.00
_cell.angle_beta   90.00
_cell.angle_gamma   90.00
#
_symmetry.space_group_name_H-M   'P 1'
#
loop_
_entity.id
_entity.type
_entity.pdbx_description
1 polymer ?
#
loop_
_entity_poly.entity_id
_entity_poly.type
_entity_poly.pdbx_seq_one_letter_code
_entity_poly.pdbx_strand_id
1 'polypeptide(L)'
;MRFSQGWLVLLLIGLSSCSIAPLPPSDQVSDAGAIESATPPAASLTPSPRSSPAADPTSTESVKIYRLDLQCQWFQSETVELPKDRSIDAAVGKVLANQQNGDFELSGYRVIRRPNGEVIIDFRLAANSKRQFTSLSSCEQQALFGSLRQTLLRNPQWDVKLIRFRHRGAAIVL
;
A
#
# COMPACT_ATOMS: atom_id res chain seq x y z
N MET A 1 -38.99 5.74 -45.22
CA MET A 1 -38.48 7.08 -45.59
C MET A 1 -37.19 7.33 -44.82
N ARG A 2 -36.10 7.63 -45.54
CA ARG A 2 -34.95 8.52 -45.21
C ARG A 2 -34.12 8.26 -43.93
N PHE A 3 -32.88 7.78 -44.11
CA PHE A 3 -31.57 8.49 -43.98
C PHE A 3 -30.90 8.07 -42.63
N SER A 4 -29.60 7.94 -42.43
CA SER A 4 -28.42 8.48 -43.11
C SER A 4 -27.17 7.67 -42.73
N GLN A 5 -26.16 7.77 -43.61
CA GLN A 5 -24.77 7.33 -43.49
C GLN A 5 -24.00 8.01 -42.33
N GLY A 6 -22.83 7.46 -41.97
CA GLY A 6 -21.83 8.14 -41.14
C GLY A 6 -20.74 7.21 -40.61
N TRP A 7 -19.81 6.71 -41.45
CA TRP A 7 -18.42 7.20 -41.62
C TRP A 7 -17.37 6.24 -41.03
N LEU A 8 -16.52 5.73 -41.93
CA LEU A 8 -15.23 5.11 -41.64
C LEU A 8 -14.35 6.08 -40.87
N VAL A 9 -13.66 5.60 -39.84
CA VAL A 9 -12.44 6.25 -39.32
C VAL A 9 -11.34 5.19 -39.26
N LEU A 10 -10.46 5.20 -40.26
CA LEU A 10 -9.12 4.61 -40.16
C LEU A 10 -8.25 5.59 -39.36
N LEU A 11 -7.67 5.13 -38.25
CA LEU A 11 -6.66 5.88 -37.51
C LEU A 11 -5.29 5.22 -37.69
N LEU A 12 -4.40 6.00 -38.31
CA LEU A 12 -3.03 5.67 -38.64
C LEU A 12 -2.14 5.63 -37.39
N ILE A 13 -1.22 4.67 -37.43
CA ILE A 13 -0.17 4.35 -36.46
C ILE A 13 0.90 5.46 -36.50
N GLY A 14 1.31 5.97 -35.33
CA GLY A 14 2.44 6.87 -35.17
C GLY A 14 3.40 6.37 -34.07
N LEU A 15 4.56 5.88 -34.50
CA LEU A 15 5.70 5.49 -33.66
C LEU A 15 6.59 6.72 -33.37
N SER A 16 6.98 6.95 -32.12
CA SER A 16 8.17 7.74 -31.72
C SER A 16 8.37 7.58 -30.22
N SER A 17 9.35 6.85 -29.72
CA SER A 17 10.82 7.03 -29.75
C SER A 17 11.28 7.30 -28.32
N CYS A 18 11.95 6.32 -27.73
CA CYS A 18 12.56 6.39 -26.40
C CYS A 18 13.70 7.42 -26.39
N SER A 19 13.70 8.34 -25.44
CA SER A 19 14.89 9.12 -25.08
C SER A 19 15.55 8.48 -23.86
N ILE A 20 16.78 8.02 -24.07
CA ILE A 20 17.71 7.47 -23.08
C ILE A 20 18.30 8.61 -22.25
N ALA A 21 18.28 8.47 -20.92
CA ALA A 21 18.98 9.38 -20.01
C ALA A 21 20.44 8.93 -19.81
N PRO A 22 21.41 9.85 -19.62
CA PRO A 22 22.81 9.50 -19.38
C PRO A 22 23.06 9.12 -17.91
N LEU A 23 23.96 8.16 -17.70
CA LEU A 23 24.54 7.82 -16.41
C LEU A 23 25.52 8.92 -15.93
N PRO A 24 25.62 9.19 -14.62
CA PRO A 24 26.70 10.00 -14.08
C PRO A 24 28.03 9.22 -13.97
N PRO A 25 29.19 9.89 -14.10
CA PRO A 25 30.50 9.28 -13.87
C PRO A 25 30.74 9.03 -12.37
N SER A 26 31.35 7.89 -12.08
CA SER A 26 31.87 7.53 -10.76
C SER A 26 33.37 7.84 -10.76
N ASP A 27 33.76 8.98 -10.17
CA ASP A 27 35.15 9.32 -9.95
C ASP A 27 35.67 8.67 -8.65
N GLN A 28 36.71 7.86 -8.84
CA GLN A 28 37.59 7.30 -7.83
C GLN A 28 38.68 8.33 -7.51
N VAL A 29 38.90 8.67 -6.24
CA VAL A 29 40.21 9.10 -5.76
C VAL A 29 40.46 8.54 -4.36
N SER A 30 41.52 7.72 -4.28
CA SER A 30 42.22 7.28 -3.08
C SER A 30 42.94 8.45 -2.41
N ASP A 31 43.04 8.44 -1.08
CA ASP A 31 44.31 8.82 -0.46
C ASP A 31 44.57 8.03 0.81
N ALA A 32 45.81 7.56 0.91
CA ALA A 32 46.36 6.78 1.99
C ALA A 32 47.07 7.70 2.98
N GLY A 33 46.62 7.72 4.24
CA GLY A 33 47.27 8.42 5.34
C GLY A 33 47.68 7.44 6.44
N ALA A 34 48.99 7.32 6.67
CA ALA A 34 49.63 6.39 7.59
C ALA A 34 49.69 6.92 9.04
N ILE A 35 49.32 6.02 9.98
CA ILE A 35 49.86 5.71 11.32
C ILE A 35 50.22 6.87 12.29
N GLU A 36 49.56 6.91 13.45
CA GLU A 36 50.24 7.23 14.72
C GLU A 36 49.63 6.43 15.91
N SER A 37 50.51 5.77 16.66
CA SER A 37 50.21 4.96 17.85
C SER A 37 50.12 5.82 19.10
N ALA A 38 49.10 5.57 19.94
CA ALA A 38 49.21 5.80 21.38
C ALA A 38 48.21 4.90 22.15
N THR A 39 48.76 3.98 22.94
CA THR A 39 48.06 3.10 23.89
C THR A 39 47.66 3.86 25.16
N PRO A 40 46.48 3.60 25.72
CA PRO A 40 46.33 3.53 27.18
C PRO A 40 45.52 2.29 27.64
N PRO A 41 45.51 1.98 28.95
CA PRO A 41 45.60 0.62 29.47
C PRO A 41 44.27 -0.15 29.54
N ALA A 42 44.43 -1.48 29.57
CA ALA A 42 43.40 -2.48 29.77
C ALA A 42 42.57 -2.24 31.05
N ALA A 43 41.26 -2.06 30.87
CA ALA A 43 40.26 -2.35 31.88
C ALA A 43 39.38 -3.48 31.33
N SER A 44 39.59 -4.70 31.85
CA SER A 44 38.69 -5.83 31.64
C SER A 44 37.32 -5.50 32.24
N LEU A 45 36.38 -5.15 31.37
CA LEU A 45 34.96 -5.20 31.70
C LEU A 45 34.38 -6.43 31.03
N THR A 46 34.27 -7.51 31.80
CA THR A 46 33.50 -8.68 31.46
C THR A 46 32.08 -8.23 31.08
N PRO A 47 31.60 -8.43 29.85
CA PRO A 47 30.21 -8.14 29.53
C PRO A 47 29.35 -9.19 30.23
N SER A 48 28.72 -8.82 31.35
CA SER A 48 27.59 -9.59 31.87
C SER A 48 26.55 -9.67 30.75
N PRO A 49 26.06 -10.86 30.36
CA PRO A 49 24.96 -10.96 29.43
C PRO A 49 23.75 -10.36 30.14
N ARG A 50 23.43 -9.11 29.80
CA ARG A 50 22.16 -8.51 30.17
C ARG A 50 21.12 -9.30 29.38
N SER A 51 20.49 -10.26 30.03
CA SER A 51 19.33 -10.96 29.49
C SER A 51 18.32 -9.89 29.09
N SER A 52 18.25 -9.61 27.79
CA SER A 52 17.18 -8.80 27.24
C SER A 52 15.89 -9.54 27.60
N PRO A 53 14.87 -8.88 28.17
CA PRO A 53 13.57 -9.50 28.35
C PRO A 53 13.15 -10.08 27.00
N ALA A 54 12.91 -11.39 26.96
CA ALA A 54 12.33 -12.02 25.78
C ALA A 54 11.02 -11.27 25.49
N ALA A 55 10.89 -10.69 24.30
CA ALA A 55 9.65 -10.06 23.89
C ALA A 55 8.53 -11.10 24.04
N ASP A 56 7.47 -10.75 24.77
CA ASP A 56 6.30 -11.60 24.90
C ASP A 56 5.83 -12.03 23.50
N PRO A 57 5.42 -13.30 23.33
CA PRO A 57 4.92 -13.77 22.04
C PRO A 57 3.75 -12.88 21.63
N THR A 58 3.93 -12.11 20.56
CA THR A 58 2.88 -11.25 20.03
C THR A 58 1.72 -12.13 19.58
N SER A 59 0.59 -12.08 20.29
CA SER A 59 -0.58 -12.91 19.95
C SER A 59 -1.08 -12.55 18.55
N THR A 60 -1.23 -13.55 17.68
CA THR A 60 -1.76 -13.39 16.32
C THR A 60 -3.16 -13.98 16.18
N GLU A 61 -3.90 -13.51 15.18
CA GLU A 61 -5.16 -14.08 14.74
C GLU A 61 -5.16 -14.32 13.22
N SER A 62 -5.85 -15.37 12.80
CA SER A 62 -6.10 -15.68 11.40
C SER A 62 -7.13 -14.73 10.82
N VAL A 63 -6.78 -14.07 9.72
CA VAL A 63 -7.59 -13.05 9.05
C VAL A 63 -7.69 -13.38 7.57
N LYS A 64 -8.88 -13.25 6.99
CA LYS A 64 -9.09 -13.38 5.54
C LYS A 64 -8.91 -12.04 4.84
N ILE A 65 -7.94 -11.96 3.94
CA ILE A 65 -7.74 -10.82 3.03
C ILE A 65 -8.40 -11.14 1.70
N TYR A 66 -9.29 -10.26 1.24
CA TYR A 66 -10.01 -10.45 -0.01
C TYR A 66 -9.43 -9.54 -1.09
N ARG A 67 -9.26 -10.07 -2.30
CA ARG A 67 -8.81 -9.34 -3.48
C ARG A 67 -9.68 -9.66 -4.67
N LEU A 68 -10.00 -8.65 -5.48
CA LEU A 68 -10.69 -8.85 -6.74
C LEU A 68 -9.76 -9.58 -7.73
N ASP A 69 -10.31 -10.54 -8.48
CA ASP A 69 -9.55 -11.24 -9.52
C ASP A 69 -9.18 -10.33 -10.71
N LEU A 70 -8.27 -10.81 -11.56
CA LEU A 70 -7.81 -10.10 -12.76
C LEU A 70 -8.91 -9.93 -13.83
N GLN A 71 -10.02 -10.64 -13.70
CA GLN A 71 -11.19 -10.51 -14.58
C GLN A 71 -12.21 -9.51 -14.03
N CYS A 72 -11.94 -8.93 -12.86
CA CYS A 72 -12.80 -8.01 -12.13
C CYS A 72 -14.16 -8.60 -11.72
N GLN A 73 -14.26 -9.92 -11.55
CA GLN A 73 -15.54 -10.62 -11.34
C GLN A 73 -15.74 -11.07 -9.89
N TRP A 74 -14.74 -11.75 -9.32
CA TRP A 74 -14.88 -12.42 -8.03
C TRP A 74 -13.82 -11.96 -7.03
N PHE A 75 -14.19 -11.96 -5.75
CA PHE A 75 -13.24 -11.76 -4.66
C PHE A 75 -12.66 -13.11 -4.23
N GLN A 76 -11.35 -13.26 -4.33
CA GLN A 76 -10.61 -14.40 -3.82
C GLN A 76 -10.04 -14.05 -2.44
N SER A 77 -10.10 -15.02 -1.51
CA SER A 77 -9.60 -14.82 -0.15
C SER A 77 -8.28 -15.55 0.09
N GLU A 78 -7.37 -14.89 0.77
CA GLU A 78 -6.14 -15.45 1.33
C GLU A 78 -6.23 -15.37 2.86
N THR A 79 -5.87 -16.44 3.57
CA THR A 79 -5.81 -16.42 5.05
C THR A 79 -4.39 -16.08 5.51
N VAL A 80 -4.26 -15.12 6.40
CA VAL A 80 -2.96 -14.64 6.92
C VAL A 80 -3.01 -14.46 8.43
N GLU A 81 -1.89 -14.62 9.11
CA GLU A 81 -1.75 -14.33 10.54
C GLU A 81 -1.38 -12.87 10.75
N LEU A 82 -2.17 -12.14 11.56
CA LEU A 82 -1.94 -10.74 11.90
C LEU A 82 -1.86 -10.55 13.42
N PRO A 83 -1.05 -9.61 13.93
CA PRO A 83 -1.05 -9.24 15.34
C PRO A 83 -2.44 -8.79 15.81
N LYS A 84 -2.97 -9.40 16.87
CA LYS A 84 -4.35 -9.14 17.35
C LYS A 84 -4.62 -7.69 17.71
N ASP A 85 -3.65 -7.02 18.30
CA ASP A 85 -3.73 -5.63 18.77
C ASP A 85 -3.92 -4.61 17.63
N ARG A 86 -3.49 -4.95 16.42
CA ARG A 86 -3.51 -4.05 15.24
C ARG A 86 -3.99 -4.75 13.95
N SER A 87 -4.78 -5.81 14.08
CA SER A 87 -5.13 -6.69 12.96
C SER A 87 -5.91 -5.97 11.85
N ILE A 88 -6.86 -5.08 12.19
CA ILE A 88 -7.57 -4.27 11.19
C ILE A 88 -6.62 -3.38 10.41
N ASP A 89 -5.75 -2.63 11.09
CA ASP A 89 -4.79 -1.71 10.46
C ASP A 89 -3.81 -2.47 9.55
N ALA A 90 -3.32 -3.63 10.02
CA ALA A 90 -2.46 -4.52 9.26
C ALA A 90 -3.18 -5.14 8.04
N ALA A 91 -4.46 -5.49 8.18
CA ALA A 91 -5.26 -6.02 7.08
C ALA A 91 -5.49 -4.96 6.00
N VAL A 92 -5.83 -3.73 6.39
CA VAL A 92 -5.93 -2.59 5.45
C VAL A 92 -4.61 -2.39 4.70
N GLY A 93 -3.48 -2.42 5.42
CA GLY A 93 -2.16 -2.31 4.80
C GLY A 93 -1.89 -3.41 3.78
N LYS A 94 -2.21 -4.67 4.11
CA LYS A 94 -2.06 -5.81 3.18
C LYS A 94 -2.95 -5.72 1.95
N VAL A 95 -4.16 -5.15 2.06
CA VAL A 95 -5.04 -4.92 0.90
C VAL A 95 -4.44 -3.83 0.01
N LEU A 96 -3.94 -2.75 0.60
CA LEU A 96 -3.43 -1.57 -0.13
C LEU A 96 -2.05 -1.77 -0.76
N ALA A 97 -1.21 -2.64 -0.21
CA ALA A 97 0.13 -2.91 -0.74
C ALA A 97 0.13 -3.34 -2.22
N ASN A 98 -0.96 -3.94 -2.70
CA ASN A 98 -1.08 -4.45 -4.06
C ASN A 98 -1.86 -3.52 -5.01
N GLN A 99 -2.15 -2.28 -4.60
CA GLN A 99 -3.03 -1.35 -5.33
C GLN A 99 -2.28 -0.17 -5.97
N GLN A 100 -0.95 -0.23 -6.06
CA GLN A 100 -0.16 0.83 -6.68
C GLN A 100 -0.04 0.59 -8.18
N ASN A 101 -0.80 1.36 -8.97
CA ASN A 101 -0.69 1.45 -10.41
C ASN A 101 0.03 2.76 -10.74
N GLY A 102 0.95 2.79 -11.71
CA GLY A 102 1.90 3.90 -11.88
C GLY A 102 1.29 5.31 -12.13
N ASP A 103 -0.01 5.42 -12.37
CA ASP A 103 -0.76 6.66 -12.52
C ASP A 103 -1.64 7.03 -11.31
N PHE A 104 -1.85 6.10 -10.37
CA PHE A 104 -2.60 6.28 -9.12
C PHE A 104 -1.78 5.79 -7.93
N GLU A 105 -1.39 6.71 -7.04
CA GLU A 105 -0.52 6.39 -5.93
C GLU A 105 -1.05 6.95 -4.60
N LEU A 106 -0.96 6.14 -3.53
CA LEU A 106 -1.28 6.54 -2.16
C LEU A 106 0.00 6.82 -1.39
N SER A 107 0.08 7.99 -0.75
CA SER A 107 1.14 8.32 0.21
C SER A 107 0.86 7.77 1.62
N GLY A 108 -0.37 7.29 1.87
CA GLY A 108 -0.74 6.65 3.13
C GLY A 108 -2.24 6.60 3.37
N TYR A 109 -2.62 6.17 4.56
CA TYR A 109 -4.01 6.09 5.01
C TYR A 109 -4.09 6.21 6.53
N ARG A 110 -5.30 6.45 7.06
CA ARG A 110 -5.62 6.30 8.47
C ARG A 110 -6.86 5.45 8.63
N VAL A 111 -6.87 4.58 9.63
CA VAL A 111 -8.05 3.83 10.04
C VAL A 111 -8.63 4.47 11.30
N ILE A 112 -9.91 4.80 11.27
CA ILE A 112 -10.63 5.36 12.41
C ILE A 112 -11.77 4.41 12.75
N ARG A 113 -11.78 3.90 13.98
CA ARG A 113 -12.80 2.97 14.47
C ARG A 113 -13.79 3.71 15.37
N ARG A 114 -15.06 3.42 15.22
CA ARG A 114 -16.15 3.99 16.03
C ARG A 114 -16.79 2.91 16.91
N PRO A 115 -17.29 3.23 18.11
CA PRO A 115 -17.92 2.24 18.99
C PRO A 115 -19.16 1.53 18.41
N ASN A 116 -19.81 2.14 17.41
CA ASN A 116 -20.99 1.57 16.74
C ASN A 116 -20.64 0.54 15.64
N GLY A 117 -19.37 0.14 15.51
CA GLY A 117 -18.90 -0.77 14.46
C GLY A 117 -18.65 -0.10 13.10
N GLU A 118 -18.63 1.23 13.03
CA GLU A 118 -18.21 1.95 11.82
C GLU A 118 -16.68 2.05 11.75
N VAL A 119 -16.12 1.71 10.59
CA VAL A 119 -14.70 1.92 10.25
C VAL A 119 -14.60 2.93 9.11
N ILE A 120 -13.81 3.97 9.32
CA ILE A 120 -13.51 4.98 8.31
C ILE A 120 -12.05 4.79 7.87
N ILE A 121 -11.84 4.60 6.58
CA ILE A 121 -10.50 4.61 5.98
C ILE A 121 -10.34 5.96 5.26
N ASP A 122 -9.45 6.80 5.78
CA ASP A 122 -9.16 8.12 5.25
C ASP A 122 -7.80 8.11 4.52
N PHE A 123 -7.86 8.12 3.20
CA PHE A 123 -6.70 7.97 2.32
C PHE A 123 -5.93 9.29 2.12
N ARG A 124 -4.65 9.15 1.80
CA ARG A 124 -3.79 10.22 1.32
C ARG A 124 -3.30 9.83 -0.06
N LEU A 125 -3.78 10.54 -1.08
CA LEU A 125 -3.22 10.48 -2.42
C LEU A 125 -1.79 11.04 -2.38
N ALA A 126 -0.87 10.43 -3.11
CA ALA A 126 0.48 10.93 -3.26
C ALA A 126 0.48 12.21 -4.13
N ALA A 127 1.45 13.09 -3.90
CA ALA A 127 1.53 14.38 -4.59
C ALA A 127 1.80 14.24 -6.10
N ASN A 128 2.45 13.14 -6.49
CA ASN A 128 2.78 12.75 -7.87
C ASN A 128 1.70 11.88 -8.53
N SER A 129 0.60 11.56 -7.85
CA SER A 129 -0.48 10.77 -8.44
C SER A 129 -1.13 11.54 -9.59
N LYS A 130 -1.19 10.92 -10.77
CA LYS A 130 -1.76 11.53 -11.98
C LYS A 130 -3.28 11.43 -12.00
N ARG A 131 -3.84 10.49 -11.24
CA ARG A 131 -5.27 10.17 -11.17
C ARG A 131 -5.84 10.43 -9.79
N GLN A 132 -7.14 10.69 -9.77
CA GLN A 132 -7.98 10.82 -8.57
C GLN A 132 -8.79 9.53 -8.36
N PHE A 133 -9.32 9.32 -7.14
CA PHE A 133 -10.18 8.17 -6.84
C PHE A 133 -11.38 8.04 -7.80
N THR A 134 -12.01 9.16 -8.17
CA THR A 134 -13.16 9.22 -9.09
C THR A 134 -12.81 8.95 -10.55
N SER A 135 -11.52 9.02 -10.90
CA SER A 135 -11.03 8.71 -12.25
C SER A 135 -10.62 7.25 -12.42
N LEU A 136 -10.64 6.46 -11.33
CA LEU A 136 -10.44 5.02 -11.40
C LEU A 136 -11.55 4.37 -12.21
N SER A 137 -11.20 3.40 -13.04
CA SER A 137 -12.18 2.55 -13.73
C SER A 137 -13.01 1.77 -12.71
N SER A 138 -14.18 1.27 -13.11
CA SER A 138 -15.03 0.48 -12.22
C SER A 138 -14.30 -0.74 -11.63
N CYS A 139 -13.45 -1.39 -12.43
CA CYS A 139 -12.62 -2.49 -11.94
C CYS A 139 -11.62 -2.02 -10.87
N GLU A 140 -10.90 -0.93 -11.10
CA GLU A 140 -9.94 -0.39 -10.13
C GLU A 140 -10.64 0.07 -8.84
N GLN A 141 -11.80 0.73 -8.95
CA GLN A 141 -12.59 1.11 -7.79
C GLN A 141 -13.05 -0.11 -7.00
N GLN A 142 -13.52 -1.17 -7.68
CA GLN A 142 -13.92 -2.40 -7.02
C GLN A 142 -12.73 -3.15 -6.40
N ALA A 143 -11.58 -3.14 -7.08
CA ALA A 143 -10.34 -3.73 -6.59
C ALA A 143 -9.85 -3.01 -5.33
N LEU A 144 -9.94 -1.68 -5.25
CA LEU A 144 -9.54 -0.91 -4.07
C LEU A 144 -10.61 -0.97 -2.97
N PHE A 145 -11.77 -0.39 -3.23
CA PHE A 145 -12.82 -0.18 -2.22
C PHE A 145 -13.60 -1.44 -1.91
N GLY A 146 -13.86 -2.27 -2.92
CA GLY A 146 -14.55 -3.55 -2.76
C GLY A 146 -13.73 -4.55 -1.94
N SER A 147 -12.43 -4.66 -2.20
CA SER A 147 -11.52 -5.54 -1.44
C SER A 147 -11.42 -5.13 0.02
N LEU A 148 -11.33 -3.83 0.30
CA LEU A 148 -11.35 -3.32 1.67
C LEU A 148 -12.69 -3.62 2.37
N ARG A 149 -13.81 -3.41 1.66
CA ARG A 149 -15.15 -3.74 2.20
C ARG A 149 -15.28 -5.23 2.53
N GLN A 150 -14.93 -6.11 1.61
CA GLN A 150 -15.01 -7.55 1.83
C GLN A 150 -14.09 -7.98 2.97
N THR A 151 -12.84 -7.52 2.97
CA THR A 151 -11.88 -7.85 4.03
C THR A 151 -12.42 -7.44 5.39
N LEU A 152 -12.88 -6.20 5.56
CA LEU A 152 -13.32 -5.72 6.87
C LEU A 152 -14.66 -6.30 7.32
N LEU A 153 -15.61 -6.57 6.41
CA LEU A 153 -16.94 -7.12 6.77
C LEU A 153 -16.96 -8.64 6.94
N ARG A 154 -16.05 -9.38 6.30
CA ARG A 154 -16.04 -10.86 6.31
C ARG A 154 -15.20 -11.48 7.43
N ASN A 155 -14.64 -10.65 8.29
CA ASN A 155 -13.86 -11.04 9.46
C ASN A 155 -14.67 -10.69 10.72
N PRO A 156 -15.53 -11.62 11.20
CA PRO A 156 -16.54 -11.32 12.21
C PRO A 156 -15.96 -10.95 13.59
N GLN A 157 -14.71 -11.35 13.88
CA GLN A 157 -14.04 -11.01 15.14
C GLN A 157 -13.86 -9.50 15.35
N TRP A 158 -14.04 -8.67 14.31
CA TRP A 158 -13.90 -7.21 14.40
C TRP A 158 -15.20 -6.44 14.65
N ASP A 159 -16.37 -7.10 14.61
CA ASP A 159 -17.71 -6.48 14.71
C ASP A 159 -17.90 -5.23 13.81
N VAL A 160 -17.29 -5.22 12.60
CA VAL A 160 -17.44 -4.13 11.65
C VAL A 160 -18.79 -4.24 10.93
N LYS A 161 -19.58 -3.18 10.99
CA LYS A 161 -20.95 -3.11 10.43
C LYS A 161 -21.04 -2.19 9.23
N LEU A 162 -20.23 -1.13 9.22
CA LEU A 162 -20.25 -0.10 8.19
C LEU A 162 -18.84 0.36 7.88
N ILE A 163 -18.57 0.61 6.60
CA ILE A 163 -17.28 1.13 6.13
C ILE A 163 -17.50 2.38 5.30
N ARG A 164 -16.76 3.44 5.62
CA ARG A 164 -16.73 4.68 4.83
C ARG A 164 -15.32 4.99 4.36
N PHE A 165 -15.26 5.56 3.16
CA PHE A 165 -14.02 5.99 2.54
C PHE A 165 -13.96 7.50 2.46
N ARG A 166 -12.80 8.05 2.80
CA ARG A 166 -12.53 9.48 2.78
C ARG A 166 -11.19 9.78 2.14
N HIS A 167 -11.03 10.99 1.63
CA HIS A 167 -9.75 11.55 1.27
C HIS A 167 -9.58 12.90 1.97
N ARG A 168 -8.57 12.98 2.86
CA ARG A 168 -8.30 14.17 3.69
C ARG A 168 -9.54 14.66 4.43
N GLY A 169 -10.32 13.73 4.96
CA GLY A 169 -11.55 14.02 5.70
C GLY A 169 -12.81 14.24 4.85
N ALA A 170 -12.69 14.49 3.55
CA ALA A 170 -13.82 14.59 2.62
C ALA A 170 -14.31 13.19 2.21
N ALA A 171 -15.63 13.02 2.07
CA ALA A 171 -16.18 11.75 1.58
C ALA A 171 -15.74 11.49 0.13
N ILE A 172 -15.35 10.26 -0.17
CA ILE A 172 -15.17 9.83 -1.56
C ILE A 172 -16.52 9.34 -2.06
N VAL A 173 -17.04 10.02 -3.09
CA VAL A 173 -18.24 9.61 -3.82
C VAL A 173 -17.77 8.85 -5.06
N LEU A 174 -18.23 7.60 -5.20
CA LEU A 174 -17.85 6.66 -6.25
C LEU A 174 -19.00 6.49 -7.23
#